data_AF-A0A3A6TPI9-F1
#
_entry.id   AF-A0A3A6TPI9-F1
#
_cell.length_a   1.000
_cell.length_b   1.000
_cell.length_c   1.000
_cell.angle_alpha   90.00
_cell.angle_beta   90.00
_cell.angle_gamma   90.00
#
_symmetry.space_group_name_H-M   'P 1'
#
loop_
_entity.id
_entity.type
_entity.pdbx_description
1 polymer ?
#
loop_
_entity_poly.entity_id
_entity_poly.type
_entity_poly.pdbx_seq_one_letter_code
_entity_poly.pdbx_strand_id
1 'polypeptide(L)'
;MKHLALILLGFALVGCKSTPEKFLSTSAVKIEQAELSKYWLQKDDEFSFEISTRKTPTKNGTVFLNYLIDSNGEIFDAKIMNSTPNHSWDKFALKALENTKYINAESNPNKTPVIVTTKIDFEAK
;
A
#
# COMPACT_ATOMS: atom_id res chain seq x y z
N MET A 1 -40.89 42.26 24.21
CA MET A 1 -40.59 40.90 24.71
C MET A 1 -39.86 40.16 23.61
N LYS A 2 -38.74 39.50 23.96
CA LYS A 2 -38.11 38.27 23.41
C LYS A 2 -38.24 38.07 21.89
N HIS A 3 -37.17 37.88 21.13
CA HIS A 3 -36.53 36.57 20.90
C HIS A 3 -35.07 36.83 20.45
N LEU A 4 -34.06 36.59 21.28
CA LEU A 4 -33.22 35.38 21.33
C LEU A 4 -33.07 34.64 20.00
N ALA A 5 -31.88 34.75 19.38
CA ALA A 5 -31.04 33.62 18.94
C ALA A 5 -29.87 34.14 18.10
N LEU A 6 -28.75 34.50 18.74
CA LEU A 6 -27.48 34.67 18.04
C LEU A 6 -26.90 33.25 17.86
N ILE A 7 -27.08 32.69 16.67
CA ILE A 7 -26.58 31.36 16.31
C ILE A 7 -25.06 31.45 16.15
N LEU A 8 -24.33 30.83 17.07
CA LEU A 8 -22.90 30.57 16.95
C LEU A 8 -22.67 29.63 15.77
N LEU A 9 -22.16 30.20 14.68
CA LEU A 9 -21.71 29.47 13.50
C LEU A 9 -20.36 28.80 13.80
N GLY A 10 -20.42 27.63 14.45
CA GLY A 10 -19.25 26.77 14.62
C GLY A 10 -18.84 26.18 13.28
N PHE A 11 -17.76 26.70 12.69
CA PHE A 11 -17.09 26.09 11.54
C PHE A 11 -16.58 24.69 11.93
N ALA A 12 -17.35 23.66 11.60
CA ALA A 12 -16.86 22.30 11.57
C ALA A 12 -15.89 22.17 10.39
N LEU A 13 -14.59 22.34 10.67
CA LEU A 13 -13.53 21.90 9.76
C LEU A 13 -13.56 20.37 9.71
N VAL A 14 -14.43 19.82 8.88
CA VAL A 14 -14.38 18.41 8.49
C VAL A 14 -13.10 18.25 7.67
N GLY A 15 -12.04 17.80 8.33
CA GLY A 15 -10.79 17.44 7.66
C GLY A 15 -11.05 16.33 6.66
N CYS A 16 -11.18 16.69 5.39
CA CYS A 16 -11.10 15.72 4.30
C CYS A 16 -9.68 15.15 4.34
N LYS A 17 -9.53 13.91 4.80
CA LYS A 17 -8.30 13.15 4.63
C LYS A 17 -8.14 12.96 3.12
N SER A 18 -7.30 13.78 2.47
CA SER A 18 -7.07 13.63 1.04
C SER A 18 -6.35 12.31 0.81
N THR A 19 -6.85 11.51 -0.14
CA THR A 19 -6.10 10.38 -0.66
C THR A 19 -4.84 10.95 -1.33
N PRO A 20 -3.65 10.36 -1.13
CA PRO A 20 -2.45 10.77 -1.87
C PRO A 20 -2.72 10.72 -3.38
N GLU A 21 -2.38 11.79 -4.07
CA GLU A 21 -2.42 11.81 -5.53
C GLU A 21 -1.11 11.23 -6.09
N LYS A 22 -1.22 10.43 -7.15
CA LYS A 22 -0.08 9.76 -7.79
C LYS A 22 0.91 10.78 -8.34
N PHE A 23 2.18 10.68 -7.94
CA PHE A 23 3.23 11.59 -8.40
C PHE A 23 4.39 10.85 -9.07
N LEU A 24 4.65 11.15 -10.35
CA LEU A 24 5.71 10.53 -11.15
C LEU A 24 6.66 11.61 -11.66
N SER A 25 7.87 11.68 -11.08
CA SER A 25 8.92 12.61 -11.55
C SER A 25 9.43 12.27 -12.95
N THR A 26 9.31 10.99 -13.31
CA THR A 26 9.71 10.39 -14.59
C THR A 26 8.76 9.24 -14.92
N SER A 27 8.82 8.68 -16.13
CA SER A 27 8.07 7.46 -16.45
C SER A 27 8.50 6.30 -15.56
N ALA A 28 7.53 5.54 -15.05
CA ALA A 28 7.82 4.39 -14.21
C ALA A 28 8.52 3.27 -14.98
N VAL A 29 9.58 2.72 -14.41
CA VAL A 29 10.34 1.61 -14.99
C VAL A 29 9.82 0.29 -14.46
N LYS A 30 9.71 -0.73 -15.32
CA LYS A 30 9.35 -2.09 -14.90
C LYS A 30 10.61 -2.80 -14.44
N ILE A 31 10.57 -3.40 -13.26
CA ILE A 31 11.71 -4.09 -12.66
C ILE A 31 11.28 -5.44 -12.09
N GLU A 32 12.27 -6.32 -11.90
CA GLU A 32 12.10 -7.55 -11.13
C GLU A 32 12.19 -7.28 -9.63
N GLN A 33 11.54 -8.11 -8.80
CA GLN A 33 11.56 -7.96 -7.33
C GLN A 33 12.99 -7.91 -6.76
N ALA A 34 13.91 -8.69 -7.33
CA ALA A 34 15.31 -8.73 -6.91
C ALA A 34 16.05 -7.38 -7.10
N GLU A 35 15.52 -6.48 -7.91
CA GLU A 35 16.09 -5.16 -8.17
C GLU A 35 15.45 -4.06 -7.34
N LEU A 36 14.35 -4.34 -6.63
CA LEU A 36 13.57 -3.35 -5.91
C LEU A 36 14.43 -2.54 -4.94
N SER A 37 15.36 -3.18 -4.22
CA SER A 37 16.24 -2.53 -3.25
C SER A 37 17.22 -1.52 -3.86
N LYS A 38 17.43 -1.54 -5.18
CA LYS A 38 18.18 -0.50 -5.90
C LYS A 38 17.40 0.81 -6.00
N TYR A 39 16.08 0.75 -5.88
CA TYR A 39 15.16 1.88 -6.06
C TYR A 39 14.49 2.31 -4.75
N TRP A 40 13.91 1.35 -4.04
CA TRP A 40 13.07 1.55 -2.87
C TRP A 40 13.35 0.48 -1.82
N LEU A 41 13.51 0.89 -0.57
CA LEU A 41 13.69 0.01 0.57
C LEU A 41 12.39 -0.02 1.37
N GLN A 42 11.96 -1.21 1.81
CA GLN A 42 10.88 -1.28 2.79
C GLN A 42 11.38 -0.70 4.11
N LYS A 43 10.58 0.19 4.71
CA LYS A 43 10.96 0.87 5.94
C LYS A 43 11.02 -0.10 7.13
N ASP A 44 10.07 -1.03 7.15
CA ASP A 44 9.88 -1.99 8.23
C ASP A 44 9.92 -3.40 7.61
N ASP A 45 10.80 -4.27 8.11
CA ASP A 45 10.97 -5.64 7.59
C ASP A 45 9.84 -6.59 8.02
N GLU A 46 9.10 -6.22 9.08
CA GLU A 46 7.96 -6.96 9.59
C GLU A 46 6.79 -6.02 9.86
N PHE A 47 5.61 -6.42 9.42
CA PHE A 47 4.35 -5.75 9.73
C PHE A 47 3.35 -6.73 10.30
N SER A 48 2.86 -6.45 11.51
CA SER A 48 1.70 -7.14 12.09
C SER A 48 0.45 -6.31 11.83
N PHE A 49 -0.54 -6.89 11.17
CA PHE A 49 -1.82 -6.22 10.93
C PHE A 49 -2.97 -7.15 11.27
N GLU A 50 -3.95 -6.63 11.99
CA GLU A 50 -5.17 -7.36 12.26
C GLU A 50 -6.09 -7.28 11.05
N ILE A 51 -6.48 -8.45 10.53
CA ILE A 51 -7.59 -8.54 9.59
C ILE A 51 -8.80 -9.05 10.35
N SER A 52 -9.87 -8.27 10.32
CA SER A 52 -11.21 -8.71 10.74
C SER A 52 -11.78 -9.72 9.73
N THR A 53 -11.18 -10.91 9.68
CA THR A 53 -11.71 -12.07 8.96
C THR A 53 -12.07 -13.14 9.96
N ARG A 54 -13.32 -13.63 9.89
CA ARG A 54 -13.79 -14.74 10.73
C ARG A 54 -13.09 -16.08 10.41
N LYS A 55 -12.34 -16.17 9.30
CA LYS A 55 -11.62 -17.36 8.86
C LYS A 55 -10.30 -16.96 8.20
N THR A 56 -9.18 -17.37 8.78
CA THR A 56 -7.88 -17.40 8.11
C THR A 56 -7.80 -18.64 7.23
N PRO A 57 -7.09 -18.60 6.10
CA PRO A 57 -6.85 -19.80 5.29
C PRO A 57 -6.11 -20.87 6.12
N THR A 58 -6.47 -22.15 5.90
CA THR A 58 -5.90 -23.30 6.63
C THR A 58 -4.75 -23.99 5.88
N LYS A 59 -4.42 -23.51 4.68
CA LYS A 59 -3.30 -23.99 3.88
C LYS A 59 -2.36 -22.83 3.60
N ASN A 60 -1.06 -23.12 3.63
CA ASN A 60 -0.04 -22.18 3.17
C ASN A 60 -0.39 -21.68 1.77
N GLY A 61 0.06 -20.48 1.44
CA GLY A 61 -0.19 -19.94 0.13
C GLY A 61 0.84 -18.92 -0.31
N THR A 62 0.74 -18.59 -1.59
CA THR A 62 1.61 -17.67 -2.28
C THR A 62 0.75 -16.73 -3.11
N VAL A 63 1.05 -15.43 -3.05
CA VAL A 63 0.38 -14.41 -3.84
C VAL A 63 1.41 -13.58 -4.59
N PHE A 64 1.15 -13.32 -5.87
CA PHE A 64 1.95 -12.41 -6.69
C PHE A 64 1.18 -11.11 -6.90
N LEU A 65 1.76 -9.98 -6.51
CA LEU A 65 1.17 -8.64 -6.57
C LEU A 65 1.96 -7.76 -7.51
N ASN A 66 1.32 -7.17 -8.52
CA ASN A 66 1.89 -6.11 -9.33
C ASN A 66 1.43 -4.75 -8.80
N TYR A 67 2.34 -3.80 -8.62
CA TYR A 67 2.00 -2.46 -8.14
C TYR A 67 3.03 -1.42 -8.58
N LEU A 68 2.61 -0.15 -8.53
CA LEU A 68 3.45 1.02 -8.76
C LEU A 68 3.93 1.57 -7.41
N ILE A 69 5.21 1.88 -7.29
CA ILE A 69 5.74 2.78 -6.27
C ILE A 69 6.05 4.10 -6.98
N ASP A 70 5.39 5.16 -6.56
CA ASP A 70 5.54 6.48 -7.15
C ASP A 70 6.82 7.19 -6.66
N SER A 71 7.08 8.41 -7.14
CA SER A 71 8.30 9.16 -6.79
C SER A 71 8.33 9.68 -5.35
N ASN A 72 7.24 9.51 -4.58
CA ASN A 72 7.18 9.78 -3.15
C ASN A 72 7.34 8.51 -2.30
N GLY A 73 7.42 7.32 -2.92
CA GLY A 73 7.43 6.04 -2.21
C GLY A 73 6.04 5.51 -1.88
N GLU A 74 4.99 6.13 -2.42
CA GLU A 74 3.59 5.74 -2.19
C GLU A 74 3.18 4.64 -3.20
N ILE A 75 2.34 3.71 -2.75
CA ILE A 75 1.93 2.54 -3.54
C ILE A 75 0.61 2.81 -4.25
N PHE A 76 0.55 2.51 -5.55
CA PHE A 76 -0.64 2.67 -6.39
C PHE A 76 -0.90 1.44 -7.27
N ASP A 77 -2.14 1.36 -7.78
CA ASP A 77 -2.59 0.41 -8.80
C ASP A 77 -2.29 -1.07 -8.50
N ALA A 78 -2.31 -1.46 -7.22
CA ALA A 78 -2.04 -2.83 -6.79
C ALA A 78 -3.02 -3.84 -7.40
N LYS A 79 -2.48 -4.91 -7.98
CA LYS A 79 -3.24 -5.98 -8.66
C LYS A 79 -2.69 -7.35 -8.29
N ILE A 80 -3.60 -8.29 -8.03
CA ILE A 80 -3.25 -9.71 -7.87
C ILE A 80 -3.00 -10.29 -9.26
N MET A 81 -1.79 -10.80 -9.49
CA MET A 81 -1.41 -11.45 -10.75
C MET A 81 -1.66 -12.96 -10.70
N ASN A 82 -1.39 -13.58 -9.55
CA ASN A 82 -1.61 -14.99 -9.30
C ASN A 82 -1.76 -15.25 -7.80
N SER A 83 -2.49 -16.29 -7.42
CA SER A 83 -2.74 -16.67 -6.04
C SER A 83 -2.92 -18.17 -5.91
N THR A 84 -2.26 -18.78 -4.93
CA THR A 84 -2.37 -20.21 -4.64
C THR A 84 -2.41 -20.42 -3.14
N PRO A 85 -3.42 -21.12 -2.57
CA PRO A 85 -4.66 -21.57 -3.21
C PRO A 85 -5.49 -20.38 -3.72
N ASN A 86 -6.22 -20.59 -4.82
CA ASN A 86 -6.85 -19.50 -5.54
C ASN A 86 -7.69 -18.60 -4.62
N HIS A 87 -7.43 -17.29 -4.69
CA HIS A 87 -8.09 -16.22 -3.93
C HIS A 87 -8.06 -16.32 -2.40
N SER A 88 -7.36 -17.28 -1.82
CA SER A 88 -7.42 -17.54 -0.37
C SER A 88 -6.67 -16.48 0.44
N TRP A 89 -5.57 -15.96 -0.11
CA TRP A 89 -4.68 -15.03 0.58
C TRP A 89 -4.74 -13.59 0.03
N ASP A 90 -5.53 -13.33 -1.01
CA ASP A 90 -5.54 -12.04 -1.74
C ASP A 90 -5.79 -10.85 -0.83
N LYS A 91 -6.77 -10.95 0.07
CA LYS A 91 -7.07 -9.88 1.05
C LYS A 91 -5.90 -9.61 1.99
N PHE A 92 -5.20 -10.66 2.42
CA PHE A 92 -4.04 -10.55 3.30
C PHE A 92 -2.87 -9.90 2.57
N ALA A 93 -2.63 -10.31 1.31
CA ALA A 93 -1.58 -9.75 0.46
C ALA A 93 -1.82 -8.26 0.15
N LEU A 94 -3.05 -7.88 -0.23
CA LEU A 94 -3.40 -6.48 -0.46
C LEU A 94 -3.27 -5.65 0.82
N LYS A 95 -3.65 -6.21 1.98
CA LYS A 95 -3.53 -5.50 3.25
C LYS A 95 -2.08 -5.35 3.70
N ALA A 96 -1.24 -6.35 3.50
CA ALA A 96 0.20 -6.27 3.71
C ALA A 96 0.79 -5.12 2.89
N LEU A 97 0.43 -5.06 1.60
CA LEU A 97 0.92 -4.02 0.70
C LEU A 97 0.42 -2.62 1.10
N GLU A 98 -0.84 -2.47 1.53
CA GLU A 98 -1.38 -1.19 2.05
C GLU A 98 -0.61 -0.66 3.26
N ASN A 99 -0.04 -1.56 4.07
CA ASN A 99 0.74 -1.18 5.26
C ASN A 99 2.25 -1.09 4.99
N THR A 100 2.70 -1.47 3.79
CA THR A 100 4.10 -1.37 3.39
C THR A 100 4.45 0.08 3.12
N LYS A 101 5.55 0.56 3.72
CA LYS A 101 6.09 1.89 3.49
C LYS A 101 7.44 1.77 2.81
N TYR A 102 7.64 2.51 1.72
CA TYR A 102 8.92 2.57 1.04
C TYR A 102 9.66 3.86 1.38
N ILE A 103 10.97 3.74 1.51
CA ILE A 103 11.90 4.87 1.55
C ILE A 103 12.83 4.79 0.34
N ASN A 104 13.30 5.95 -0.10
CA ASN A 104 14.19 6.03 -1.25
C ASN A 104 15.52 5.33 -0.95
N ALA A 105 15.97 4.45 -1.85
CA ALA A 105 17.32 3.90 -1.77
C ALA A 105 18.37 4.98 -2.10
N GLU A 106 19.55 4.92 -1.48
CA GLU A 106 20.65 5.85 -1.79
C GLU A 106 21.07 5.77 -3.27
N SER A 107 20.94 4.58 -3.87
CA SER A 107 21.19 4.34 -5.30
C SER A 107 20.12 4.91 -6.24
N ASN A 108 19.05 5.51 -5.72
CA ASN A 108 17.96 6.10 -6.49
C ASN A 108 17.83 7.62 -6.27
N PRO A 109 18.84 8.43 -6.61
CA PRO A 109 18.82 9.87 -6.33
C PRO A 109 17.67 10.61 -7.05
N ASN A 110 17.20 10.05 -8.18
CA ASN A 110 16.13 10.64 -8.98
C ASN A 110 14.72 10.26 -8.50
N LYS A 111 14.61 9.43 -7.44
CA LYS A 111 13.34 8.86 -6.96
C LYS A 111 12.51 8.28 -8.11
N THR A 112 13.18 7.50 -8.96
CA THR A 112 12.56 6.91 -10.15
C THR A 112 11.41 6.01 -9.69
N PRO A 113 10.18 6.26 -10.18
CA PRO A 113 9.04 5.41 -9.84
C PRO A 113 9.19 4.05 -10.54
N VAL A 114 8.69 3.00 -9.90
CA VAL A 114 8.87 1.62 -10.39
C VAL A 114 7.56 0.84 -10.40
N ILE A 115 7.41 -0.04 -11.38
CA ILE A 115 6.38 -1.08 -11.40
C ILE A 115 7.07 -2.40 -11.11
N VAL A 116 6.63 -3.10 -10.08
CA VAL A 116 7.25 -4.36 -9.63
C VAL A 116 6.18 -5.41 -9.37
N THR A 117 6.54 -6.68 -9.59
CA THR A 117 5.73 -7.83 -9.16
C THR A 117 6.41 -8.51 -7.99
N THR A 118 5.77 -8.50 -6.82
CA THR A 118 6.29 -9.10 -5.60
C THR A 118 5.57 -10.41 -5.28
N LYS A 119 6.33 -11.43 -4.92
CA LYS A 119 5.84 -12.68 -4.33
C LYS A 119 5.76 -12.53 -2.81
N ILE A 120 4.61 -12.85 -2.23
CA ILE A 120 4.41 -12.96 -0.78
C ILE A 120 4.02 -14.41 -0.47
N ASP A 121 4.75 -15.04 0.43
CA ASP A 121 4.44 -16.36 0.96
C ASP A 121 3.77 -16.24 2.34
N PHE A 122 2.73 -17.04 2.57
CA PHE A 122 1.95 -17.08 3.79
C PHE A 122 1.96 -18.49 4.39
N GLU A 123 2.17 -18.54 5.70
CA GLU A 123 2.02 -19.76 6.50
C GLU A 123 0.64 -19.78 7.16
N ALA A 124 -0.08 -20.89 7.00
CA ALA A 124 -1.32 -21.09 7.73
C ALA A 124 -1.04 -21.35 9.22
N LYS A 125 -1.90 -20.81 10.07
CA LYS A 125 -1.90 -21.08 11.51
C LYS A 125 -2.69 -22.33 11.86
#